data_AF-A0A222FAA7-F1
#
_entry.id   AF-A0A222FAA7-F1
#
_cell.length_a   1.000
_cell.length_b   1.000
_cell.length_c   1.000
_cell.angle_alpha   90.00
_cell.angle_beta   90.00
_cell.angle_gamma   90.00
#
_symmetry.space_group_name_H-M   'P 1'
#
loop_
_entity.id
_entity.type
_entity.pdbx_description
1 polymer ?
#
loop_
_entity_poly.entity_id
_entity_poly.type
_entity_poly.pdbx_seq_one_letter_code
_entity_poly.pdbx_strand_id
1 'polypeptide(L)'
;MEIQMFGPALRRTRPFLRVNSLWLVLVLTLPAAPAVFASDLDSFNPATTDPSKFRIAVRHSERLAVPQGGARVKILMTDRQTGQVLREKEVLLKKAVQPNRLESVLSERRTDEQVSVYRIPEQEVAELRALQAKYLSLPQTRKDNMAGSLTIDVAGCKLDPEDNGRMLISTYLKTSEFQDYVPLEMDFDLRNVPDTGKTGRRDPVQPCQAMN
;
A
#
# COMPACT_ATOMS: atom_id res chain seq x y z
N MET A 1 1.34 3.03 2.54
CA MET A 1 1.38 1.62 3.00
C MET A 1 2.58 0.92 2.39
N GLU A 2 3.32 0.14 3.18
CA GLU A 2 4.50 -0.60 2.73
C GLU A 2 4.19 -2.11 2.63
N ILE A 3 4.49 -2.72 1.48
CA ILE A 3 4.37 -4.16 1.23
C ILE A 3 5.78 -4.75 1.15
N GLN A 4 6.11 -5.66 2.06
CA GLN A 4 7.37 -6.39 2.02
C GLN A 4 7.34 -7.45 0.92
N MET A 5 8.35 -7.45 0.04
CA MET A 5 8.34 -8.25 -1.21
C MET A 5 8.99 -9.63 -1.04
N PHE A 6 9.67 -9.88 0.08
CA PHE A 6 10.31 -11.17 0.37
C PHE A 6 10.11 -11.51 1.84
N GLY A 7 9.29 -12.53 2.09
CA GLY A 7 8.83 -12.93 3.40
C GLY A 7 9.95 -13.32 4.38
N PRO A 8 9.63 -13.34 5.69
CA PRO A 8 10.57 -13.68 6.74
C PRO A 8 10.99 -15.14 6.63
N ALA A 9 12.26 -15.43 6.87
CA ALA A 9 12.71 -16.78 7.16
C ALA A 9 12.04 -17.23 8.48
N LEU A 10 10.98 -18.04 8.39
CA LEU A 10 10.39 -18.72 9.53
C LEU A 10 11.43 -19.67 10.13
N ARG A 11 12.16 -19.21 11.15
CA ARG A 11 13.01 -20.07 11.97
C ARG A 11 12.10 -20.86 12.91
N ARG A 12 11.66 -22.02 12.44
CA ARG A 12 10.83 -22.98 13.17
C ARG A 12 11.66 -23.66 14.25
N THR A 13 11.74 -23.07 15.45
CA THR A 13 12.24 -23.77 16.64
C THR A 13 11.11 -24.56 17.29
N ARG A 14 11.24 -25.89 17.30
CA ARG A 14 10.33 -26.81 17.99
C ARG A 14 10.57 -26.79 19.51
N PRO A 15 9.55 -27.08 20.33
CA PRO A 15 9.52 -26.81 21.76
C PRO A 15 10.00 -28.00 22.58
N PHE A 16 10.56 -27.72 23.75
CA PHE A 16 10.63 -28.65 24.88
C PHE A 16 10.57 -27.82 26.16
N LEU A 17 9.50 -27.94 26.96
CA LEU A 17 9.53 -28.51 28.31
C LEU A 17 8.17 -28.44 29.03
N ARG A 18 8.07 -29.30 30.04
CA ARG A 18 6.89 -29.83 30.76
C ARG A 18 6.15 -28.85 31.68
N VAL A 19 4.81 -28.96 31.65
CA VAL A 19 3.79 -29.05 32.74
C VAL A 19 4.15 -28.51 34.14
N ASN A 20 3.39 -27.54 34.66
CA ASN A 20 2.56 -27.70 35.88
C ASN A 20 1.51 -26.58 36.06
N SER A 21 0.40 -26.94 36.69
CA SER A 21 -0.86 -26.21 36.91
C SER A 21 -0.75 -24.83 37.58
N LEU A 22 -1.57 -23.87 37.12
CA LEU A 22 -2.44 -23.03 37.96
C LEU A 22 -3.45 -22.27 37.07
N TRP A 23 -4.73 -22.34 37.42
CA TRP A 23 -5.82 -21.63 36.75
C TRP A 23 -5.69 -20.12 37.00
N LEU A 24 -5.45 -19.36 35.94
CA LEU A 24 -5.56 -17.91 35.89
C LEU A 24 -6.47 -17.58 34.70
N VAL A 25 -7.74 -17.28 34.99
CA VAL A 25 -8.67 -16.72 34.00
C VAL A 25 -8.31 -15.25 33.85
N LEU A 26 -7.34 -14.98 32.98
CA LEU A 26 -7.02 -13.64 32.51
C LEU A 26 -7.89 -13.39 31.28
N VAL A 27 -8.99 -12.64 31.45
CA VAL A 27 -9.75 -12.11 30.31
C VAL A 27 -8.90 -11.00 29.68
N LEU A 28 -7.97 -11.41 28.82
CA LEU A 28 -7.28 -10.54 27.90
C LEU A 28 -8.28 -10.13 26.81
N THR A 29 -8.91 -8.97 26.97
CA THR A 29 -9.47 -8.26 25.82
C THR A 29 -8.28 -7.77 24.99
N LEU A 30 -7.73 -8.64 24.14
CA LEU A 30 -6.88 -8.16 23.05
C LEU A 30 -7.76 -7.24 22.19
N PRO A 31 -7.37 -5.98 21.94
CA PRO A 31 -7.88 -5.31 20.77
C PRO A 31 -7.44 -6.16 19.59
N ALA A 32 -8.40 -6.79 18.91
CA ALA A 32 -8.15 -7.38 17.61
C ALA A 32 -7.71 -6.22 16.71
N ALA A 33 -6.40 -6.08 16.49
CA ALA A 33 -5.92 -5.31 15.35
C ALA A 33 -6.63 -5.89 14.12
N PRO A 34 -7.27 -5.08 13.27
CA PRO A 34 -7.91 -5.61 12.07
C PRO A 34 -6.83 -6.24 11.19
N ALA A 35 -6.67 -7.56 11.33
CA ALA A 35 -5.85 -8.39 10.47
C ALA A 35 -6.71 -8.74 9.27
N VAL A 36 -6.72 -7.86 8.29
CA VAL A 36 -7.37 -8.05 7.00
C VAL A 36 -6.38 -7.37 6.05
N PHE A 37 -5.55 -8.00 5.21
CA PHE A 37 -5.75 -9.09 4.26
C PHE A 37 -4.39 -9.73 3.87
N ALA A 38 -3.56 -10.07 4.86
CA ALA A 38 -2.17 -10.46 4.63
C ALA A 38 -1.99 -11.64 3.65
N SER A 39 -2.93 -12.59 3.59
CA SER A 39 -2.82 -13.81 2.79
C SER A 39 -2.91 -13.60 1.29
N ASP A 40 -3.68 -12.62 0.82
CA ASP A 40 -3.88 -12.41 -0.63
C ASP A 40 -2.65 -11.73 -1.25
N LEU A 41 -1.96 -10.90 -0.47
CA LEU A 41 -0.73 -10.22 -0.86
C LEU A 41 0.49 -11.16 -0.96
N ASP A 42 0.44 -12.35 -0.38
CA ASP A 42 1.54 -13.32 -0.44
C ASP A 42 1.88 -13.76 -1.87
N SER A 43 0.90 -13.71 -2.77
CA SER A 43 1.10 -14.07 -4.19
C SER A 43 1.66 -12.92 -5.04
N PHE A 44 1.72 -11.70 -4.50
CA PHE A 44 2.27 -10.55 -5.20
C PHE A 44 3.80 -10.64 -5.28
N ASN A 45 4.34 -10.62 -6.51
CA ASN A 45 5.77 -10.57 -6.73
C ASN A 45 6.15 -9.49 -7.76
N PRO A 46 6.62 -8.32 -7.32
CA PRO A 46 6.92 -7.19 -8.19
C PRO A 46 8.10 -7.44 -9.15
N ALA A 47 8.93 -8.46 -8.90
CA ALA A 47 9.95 -8.85 -9.87
C ALA A 47 9.35 -9.51 -11.13
N THR A 48 8.12 -10.03 -11.05
CA THR A 48 7.46 -10.77 -12.13
C THR A 48 6.10 -10.20 -12.52
N THR A 49 5.49 -9.33 -11.71
CA THR A 49 4.23 -8.66 -12.01
C THR A 49 4.32 -7.85 -13.31
N ASP A 50 3.32 -7.95 -14.17
CA ASP A 50 3.25 -7.11 -15.37
C ASP A 50 2.93 -5.64 -15.00
N PRO A 51 3.87 -4.69 -15.17
CA PRO A 51 3.64 -3.31 -14.75
C PRO A 51 2.48 -2.64 -15.50
N SER A 52 2.14 -3.13 -16.70
CA SER A 52 1.02 -2.60 -17.47
C SER A 52 -0.35 -2.97 -16.88
N LYS A 53 -0.41 -4.01 -16.05
CA LYS A 53 -1.62 -4.49 -15.36
C LYS A 53 -1.74 -3.97 -13.93
N PHE A 54 -0.71 -3.31 -13.40
CA PHE A 54 -0.73 -2.70 -12.08
C PHE A 54 -1.79 -1.59 -12.00
N ARG A 55 -2.71 -1.69 -11.05
CA ARG A 55 -3.74 -0.70 -10.75
C ARG A 55 -3.84 -0.47 -9.25
N ILE A 56 -4.01 0.79 -8.89
CA ILE A 56 -4.43 1.20 -7.54
C ILE A 56 -5.82 1.79 -7.65
N ALA A 57 -6.80 1.25 -6.93
CA ALA A 57 -8.05 1.94 -6.71
C ALA A 57 -7.99 2.68 -5.37
N VAL A 58 -8.48 3.90 -5.37
CA VAL A 58 -8.59 4.75 -4.18
C VAL A 58 -10.05 5.12 -4.03
N ARG A 59 -10.68 4.60 -2.98
CA ARG A 59 -12.01 5.02 -2.55
C ARG A 59 -11.84 6.12 -1.51
N HIS A 60 -12.54 7.23 -1.67
CA HIS A 60 -12.46 8.36 -0.75
C HIS A 60 -13.82 9.07 -0.66
N SER A 61 -14.04 9.80 0.44
CA SER A 61 -15.21 10.66 0.56
C SER A 61 -15.26 11.72 -0.55
N GLU A 62 -16.46 12.14 -0.94
CA GLU A 62 -16.67 13.27 -1.85
C GLU A 62 -16.12 14.61 -1.35
N ARG A 63 -15.82 14.72 -0.04
CA ARG A 63 -15.18 15.88 0.60
C ARG A 63 -13.69 16.00 0.29
N LEU A 64 -13.11 14.93 -0.26
CA LEU A 64 -11.70 14.81 -0.60
C LEU A 64 -11.50 14.75 -2.10
N ALA A 65 -10.38 15.30 -2.55
CA ALA A 65 -9.80 14.97 -3.83
C ALA A 65 -8.40 14.37 -3.64
N VAL A 66 -8.04 13.46 -4.53
CA VAL A 66 -6.65 13.06 -4.73
C VAL A 66 -6.07 14.00 -5.80
N PRO A 67 -5.09 14.86 -5.47
CA PRO A 67 -4.53 15.81 -6.43
C PRO A 67 -3.78 15.10 -7.55
N GLN A 68 -3.51 15.81 -8.64
CA GLN A 68 -2.62 15.30 -9.69
C GLN A 68 -1.24 15.00 -9.10
N GLY A 69 -0.70 13.81 -9.40
CA GLY A 69 0.56 13.33 -8.77
C GLY A 69 0.41 12.92 -7.30
N GLY A 70 -0.81 12.95 -6.75
CA GLY A 70 -1.11 12.54 -5.38
C GLY A 70 -1.01 11.03 -5.15
N ALA A 71 -1.01 10.21 -6.20
CA ALA A 71 -0.80 8.77 -6.10
C ALA A 71 0.55 8.38 -6.72
N ARG A 72 1.38 7.66 -5.96
CA ARG A 72 2.69 7.18 -6.40
C ARG A 72 2.98 5.79 -5.86
N VAL A 73 3.89 5.10 -6.53
CA VAL A 73 4.47 3.85 -6.05
C VAL A 73 5.99 4.02 -5.95
N LYS A 74 6.56 3.57 -4.84
CA LYS A 74 8.00 3.54 -4.60
C LYS A 74 8.46 2.10 -4.48
N ILE A 75 9.42 1.73 -5.29
CA ILE A 75 10.06 0.41 -5.30
C ILE A 75 11.44 0.60 -4.70
N LEU A 76 11.69 -0.09 -3.59
CA LEU A 76 12.97 -0.06 -2.90
C LEU A 76 13.57 -1.46 -2.92
N MET A 77 14.85 -1.55 -3.26
CA MET A 77 15.66 -2.75 -3.12
C MET A 77 16.78 -2.44 -2.16
N THR A 78 16.90 -3.24 -1.11
CA THR A 78 17.92 -3.09 -0.08
C THR A 78 18.78 -4.33 0.02
N ASP A 79 19.99 -4.16 0.53
CA ASP A 79 20.78 -5.27 1.02
C ASP A 79 20.17 -5.76 2.34
N ARG A 80 19.87 -7.05 2.43
CA ARG A 80 19.14 -7.65 3.55
C ARG A 80 19.95 -7.63 4.85
N GLN A 81 21.28 -7.62 4.78
CA GLN A 81 22.14 -7.69 5.97
C GLN A 81 22.43 -6.29 6.52
N THR A 82 22.73 -5.34 5.64
CA THR A 82 23.16 -3.99 6.00
C THR A 82 22.02 -2.98 5.99
N GLY A 83 20.89 -3.30 5.35
CA GLY A 83 19.80 -2.37 5.08
C GLY A 83 20.13 -1.30 4.03
N GLN A 84 21.31 -1.37 3.39
CA GLN A 84 21.73 -0.38 2.41
C GLN A 84 20.79 -0.36 1.21
N VAL A 85 20.34 0.83 0.80
CA VAL A 85 19.56 1.00 -0.44
C VAL A 85 20.44 0.71 -1.65
N LEU A 86 20.11 -0.36 -2.37
CA LEU A 86 20.77 -0.78 -3.60
C LEU A 86 20.12 -0.15 -4.83
N ARG A 87 18.80 0.05 -4.77
CA ARG A 87 18.02 0.68 -5.82
C ARG A 87 16.76 1.31 -5.25
N GLU A 88 16.39 2.45 -5.82
CA GLU A 88 15.11 3.11 -5.57
C GLU A 88 14.52 3.55 -6.91
N LYS A 89 13.21 3.36 -7.07
CA LYS A 89 12.45 3.90 -8.20
C LYS A 89 11.11 4.39 -7.68
N GLU A 90 10.85 5.68 -7.85
CA GLU A 90 9.53 6.28 -7.64
C GLU A 90 8.83 6.42 -9.00
N VAL A 91 7.54 6.12 -9.04
CA VAL A 91 6.68 6.30 -10.21
C VAL A 91 5.41 7.04 -9.79
N LEU A 92 5.19 8.21 -10.39
CA LEU A 92 3.91 8.91 -10.27
C LEU A 92 2.86 8.16 -11.08
N LEU A 93 1.75 7.81 -10.44
CA LEU A 93 0.67 7.09 -11.08
C LEU A 93 -0.24 8.06 -11.84
N LYS A 94 -0.76 7.60 -12.98
CA LYS A 94 -1.70 8.35 -13.81
C LYS A 94 -3.12 7.85 -13.56
N LYS A 95 -4.09 8.74 -13.42
CA LYS A 95 -5.51 8.38 -13.35
C LYS A 95 -5.91 7.64 -14.64
N ALA A 96 -6.55 6.49 -14.50
CA ALA A 96 -7.02 5.68 -15.61
C ALA A 96 -8.35 6.26 -16.15
N VAL A 97 -8.46 6.37 -17.47
CA VAL A 97 -9.65 6.91 -18.15
C VAL A 97 -10.80 5.90 -18.17
N GLN A 98 -10.49 4.61 -18.05
CA GLN A 98 -11.48 3.54 -17.96
C GLN A 98 -11.21 2.70 -16.71
N PRO A 99 -12.14 2.68 -15.75
CA PRO A 99 -12.07 1.76 -14.64
C PRO A 99 -12.49 0.37 -15.12
N ASN A 100 -11.51 -0.43 -15.56
CA ASN A 100 -11.75 -1.82 -15.93
C ASN A 100 -12.29 -2.56 -14.69
N ARG A 101 -13.55 -3.01 -14.72
CA ARG A 101 -14.23 -3.77 -13.65
C ARG A 101 -13.88 -3.30 -12.24
N LEU A 102 -14.52 -2.20 -11.83
CA LEU A 102 -14.56 -1.75 -10.44
C LEU A 102 -15.59 -2.54 -9.60
N GLU A 103 -16.18 -3.61 -10.14
CA GLU A 103 -17.36 -4.29 -9.58
C GLU A 103 -17.18 -4.74 -8.11
N SER A 104 -15.98 -5.20 -7.71
CA SER A 104 -15.65 -5.56 -6.32
C SER A 104 -15.28 -4.38 -5.42
N VAL A 105 -14.76 -3.29 -5.98
CA VAL A 105 -14.47 -2.06 -5.22
C VAL A 105 -15.76 -1.25 -5.00
N LEU A 106 -16.72 -1.39 -5.93
CA LEU A 106 -18.01 -0.73 -5.93
C LEU A 106 -19.17 -1.63 -5.48
N SER A 107 -18.95 -2.90 -5.17
CA SER A 107 -20.03 -3.79 -4.70
C SER A 107 -20.67 -3.29 -3.41
N GLU A 108 -19.93 -2.49 -2.64
CA GLU A 108 -20.44 -1.68 -1.53
C GLU A 108 -20.46 -0.19 -1.92
N ARG A 109 -21.24 0.20 -2.94
CA ARG A 109 -21.44 1.63 -3.25
C ARG A 109 -22.01 2.33 -2.02
N ARG A 110 -21.18 3.12 -1.36
CA ARG A 110 -21.58 4.12 -0.37
C ARG A 110 -21.92 5.40 -1.14
N THR A 111 -23.09 5.98 -0.86
CA THR A 111 -23.65 7.12 -1.61
C THR A 111 -22.72 8.35 -1.62
N ASP A 112 -21.86 8.49 -0.62
CA ASP A 112 -21.02 9.68 -0.39
C ASP A 112 -19.53 9.43 -0.65
N GLU A 113 -19.21 8.37 -1.41
CA GLU A 113 -17.84 7.97 -1.73
C GLU A 113 -17.61 7.87 -3.24
N GLN A 114 -16.42 8.26 -3.66
CA GLN A 114 -15.95 8.17 -5.04
C GLN A 114 -14.75 7.24 -5.13
N VAL A 115 -14.61 6.58 -6.29
CA VAL A 115 -13.45 5.72 -6.56
C VAL A 115 -12.66 6.25 -7.74
N SER A 116 -11.39 6.53 -7.52
CA SER A 116 -10.42 6.87 -8.57
C SER A 116 -9.46 5.70 -8.79
N VAL A 117 -9.27 5.31 -10.05
CA VAL A 117 -8.32 4.25 -10.42
C VAL A 117 -7.07 4.88 -11.03
N TYR A 118 -5.91 4.39 -10.61
CA TYR A 118 -4.59 4.82 -11.06
C TYR A 118 -3.83 3.65 -11.69
N ARG A 119 -2.95 3.98 -12.63
CA ARG A 119 -2.09 3.03 -13.36
C ARG A 119 -0.68 3.58 -13.47
N ILE A 120 0.27 2.68 -13.72
CA ILE A 120 1.61 3.06 -14.17
C ILE A 120 1.50 3.72 -15.55
N PRO A 121 2.14 4.89 -15.78
CA PRO A 121 2.20 5.51 -17.10
C PRO A 121 2.88 4.59 -18.12
N GLU A 122 2.40 4.55 -19.36
CA GLU A 122 2.96 3.67 -20.40
C GLU A 122 4.46 3.88 -20.63
N GLN A 123 4.93 5.13 -20.54
CA GLN A 123 6.35 5.48 -20.67
C GLN A 123 7.25 4.85 -19.59
N GLU A 124 6.70 4.55 -18.40
CA GLU A 124 7.44 3.95 -17.28
C GLU A 124 7.45 2.42 -17.35
N VAL A 125 6.55 1.81 -18.11
CA VAL A 125 6.38 0.34 -18.15
C VAL A 125 7.64 -0.34 -18.66
N ALA A 126 8.28 0.19 -19.71
CA ALA A 126 9.49 -0.39 -20.29
C ALA A 126 10.66 -0.34 -19.30
N GLU A 127 10.82 0.77 -18.58
CA GLU A 127 11.88 0.91 -17.58
C GLU A 127 11.69 -0.06 -16.41
N LEU A 128 10.47 -0.23 -15.92
CA LEU A 128 10.16 -1.18 -14.86
C LEU A 128 10.44 -2.63 -15.30
N ARG A 129 10.08 -2.99 -16.54
CA ARG A 129 10.43 -4.30 -17.10
C ARG A 129 11.94 -4.51 -17.21
N ALA A 130 12.70 -3.47 -17.54
CA ALA A 130 14.16 -3.54 -17.56
C ALA A 130 14.75 -3.74 -16.15
N LEU A 131 14.18 -3.08 -15.13
CA LEU A 131 14.57 -3.29 -13.72
C LEU A 131 14.26 -4.74 -13.28
N GLN A 132 13.08 -5.26 -13.62
CA GLN A 132 12.69 -6.64 -13.37
C GLN A 132 13.65 -7.63 -14.04
N ALA A 133 13.94 -7.46 -15.33
CA ALA A 133 14.87 -8.31 -16.07
C ALA A 133 16.28 -8.29 -15.46
N LYS A 134 16.77 -7.10 -15.08
CA LYS A 134 18.07 -6.96 -14.41
C LYS A 134 18.12 -7.68 -13.07
N TYR A 135 17.05 -7.62 -12.27
CA TYR A 135 16.98 -8.37 -11.03
C TYR A 135 16.93 -9.88 -11.29
N LEU A 136 16.09 -10.32 -12.23
CA LEU A 136 15.95 -11.74 -12.58
C LEU A 136 17.24 -12.34 -13.17
N SER A 137 18.12 -11.55 -13.78
CA SER A 137 19.42 -12.01 -14.27
C SER A 137 20.50 -12.14 -13.19
N LEU A 138 20.25 -11.69 -11.96
CA LEU A 138 21.23 -11.82 -10.88
C LEU A 138 21.40 -13.28 -10.44
N PRO A 139 22.61 -13.70 -10.03
CA PRO A 139 22.83 -15.00 -9.39
C PRO A 139 21.93 -15.18 -8.16
N GLN A 140 21.48 -16.40 -7.89
CA GLN A 140 20.59 -16.68 -6.76
C GLN A 140 21.20 -16.22 -5.42
N THR A 141 22.51 -16.44 -5.24
CA THR A 141 23.26 -15.97 -4.05
C THR A 141 23.19 -14.45 -3.84
N ARG A 142 23.08 -13.66 -4.91
CA ARG A 142 22.87 -12.21 -4.81
C ARG A 142 21.43 -11.89 -4.48
N LYS A 143 20.47 -12.56 -5.12
CA LYS A 143 19.03 -12.37 -4.84
C LYS A 143 18.67 -12.69 -3.40
N ASP A 144 19.25 -13.74 -2.82
CA ASP A 144 18.99 -14.17 -1.44
C ASP A 144 19.44 -13.14 -0.40
N ASN A 145 20.43 -12.31 -0.75
CA ASN A 145 20.94 -11.21 0.07
C ASN A 145 20.23 -9.88 -0.20
N MET A 146 19.25 -9.84 -1.10
CA MET A 146 18.46 -8.64 -1.36
C MET A 146 17.10 -8.75 -0.70
N ALA A 147 16.64 -7.64 -0.13
CA ALA A 147 15.27 -7.44 0.27
C ALA A 147 14.64 -6.39 -0.65
N GLY A 148 13.31 -6.39 -0.69
CA GLY A 148 12.57 -5.46 -1.49
C GLY A 148 11.30 -5.02 -0.78
N SER A 149 10.95 -3.75 -0.93
CA SER A 149 9.65 -3.22 -0.53
C SER A 149 9.00 -2.43 -1.67
N LEU A 150 7.67 -2.50 -1.71
CA LEU A 150 6.84 -1.66 -2.57
C LEU A 150 5.94 -0.84 -1.67
N THR A 151 6.07 0.47 -1.76
CA THR A 151 5.28 1.42 -0.99
C THR A 151 4.30 2.13 -1.92
N ILE A 152 3.04 2.17 -1.51
CA ILE A 152 1.99 2.93 -2.20
C ILE A 152 1.66 4.11 -1.30
N ASP A 153 1.83 5.31 -1.86
CA ASP A 153 1.51 6.56 -1.19
C ASP A 153 0.40 7.26 -1.96
N VAL A 154 -0.66 7.60 -1.23
CA VAL A 154 -1.80 8.35 -1.74
C VAL A 154 -2.04 9.55 -0.85
N ALA A 155 -1.88 10.73 -1.43
CA ALA A 155 -2.23 12.00 -0.80
C ALA A 155 -3.70 12.31 -1.04
N GLY A 156 -4.32 13.01 -0.07
CA GLY A 156 -5.63 13.62 -0.22
C GLY A 156 -5.57 15.08 0.21
N CYS A 157 -6.45 15.89 -0.37
CA CYS A 157 -6.68 17.27 0.05
C CYS A 157 -8.19 17.49 0.24
N LYS A 158 -8.55 18.37 1.18
CA LYS A 158 -9.96 18.71 1.42
C LYS A 158 -10.44 19.74 0.41
N LEU A 159 -11.66 19.55 -0.10
CA LEU A 159 -12.28 20.46 -1.07
C LEU A 159 -12.80 21.73 -0.41
N ASP A 160 -13.36 21.60 0.79
CA ASP A 160 -13.76 22.72 1.64
C ASP A 160 -12.70 22.94 2.73
N PRO A 161 -12.04 24.12 2.78
CA PRO A 161 -11.07 24.45 3.81
C PRO A 161 -11.60 24.36 5.25
N GLU A 162 -12.91 24.58 5.45
CA GLU A 162 -13.55 24.57 6.77
C GLU A 162 -14.08 23.20 7.17
N ASP A 163 -13.97 22.19 6.28
CA ASP A 163 -14.46 20.85 6.56
C ASP A 163 -13.65 20.20 7.69
N ASN A 164 -14.36 19.82 8.75
CA ASN A 164 -13.83 19.17 9.94
C ASN A 164 -14.32 17.71 10.11
N GLY A 165 -14.96 17.13 9.10
CA GLY A 165 -15.39 15.74 9.07
C GLY A 165 -14.24 14.72 8.98
N ARG A 166 -14.59 13.43 9.06
CA ARG A 166 -13.65 12.32 8.87
C ARG A 166 -13.16 12.28 7.42
N MET A 167 -11.85 12.16 7.23
CA MET A 167 -11.22 12.20 5.91
C MET A 167 -10.80 10.79 5.49
N LEU A 168 -11.79 9.96 5.19
CA LEU A 168 -11.59 8.52 4.98
C LEU A 168 -11.09 8.20 3.58
N ILE A 169 -10.08 7.34 3.52
CA ILE A 169 -9.53 6.75 2.31
C ILE A 169 -9.40 5.24 2.47
N SER A 170 -9.76 4.50 1.42
CA SER A 170 -9.45 3.08 1.28
C SER A 170 -8.63 2.88 0.00
N THR A 171 -7.61 2.05 0.07
CA THR A 171 -6.74 1.74 -1.07
C THR A 171 -6.80 0.26 -1.40
N TYR A 172 -6.78 -0.05 -2.69
CA TYR A 172 -6.87 -1.41 -3.21
C TYR A 172 -5.85 -1.61 -4.33
N LEU A 173 -5.28 -2.80 -4.41
CA LEU A 173 -4.29 -3.19 -5.39
C LEU A 173 -4.87 -4.24 -6.34
N LYS A 174 -4.67 -4.04 -7.64
CA LYS A 174 -4.91 -5.08 -8.65
C LYS A 174 -3.68 -5.23 -9.52
N THR A 175 -3.24 -6.47 -9.69
CA THR A 175 -2.05 -6.82 -10.48
C THR A 175 -2.38 -7.99 -11.42
N SER A 176 -1.38 -8.51 -12.13
CA SER A 176 -1.55 -9.67 -13.01
C SER A 176 -1.93 -10.96 -12.28
N GLU A 177 -1.54 -11.09 -11.03
CA GLU A 177 -1.67 -12.26 -10.18
C GLU A 177 -3.07 -12.33 -9.55
N PHE A 178 -3.70 -11.18 -9.35
CA PHE A 178 -5.00 -11.09 -8.73
C PHE A 178 -6.13 -11.15 -9.75
N GLN A 179 -7.13 -11.97 -9.47
CA GLN A 179 -8.36 -11.97 -10.26
C GLN A 179 -9.10 -10.63 -10.11
N ASP A 180 -9.02 -10.03 -8.92
CA ASP A 180 -9.64 -8.75 -8.64
C ASP A 180 -8.84 -7.83 -7.70
N TYR A 181 -9.43 -6.68 -7.34
CA TYR A 181 -8.85 -5.74 -6.39
C TYR A 181 -8.76 -6.34 -4.98
N VAL A 182 -7.54 -6.36 -4.45
CA VAL A 182 -7.24 -6.76 -3.07
C VAL A 182 -7.16 -5.49 -2.22
N PRO A 183 -7.95 -5.36 -1.14
CA PRO A 183 -7.85 -4.25 -0.19
C PRO A 183 -6.48 -4.22 0.50
N LEU A 184 -5.89 -3.03 0.55
CA LEU A 184 -4.62 -2.76 1.21
C LEU A 184 -4.85 -2.09 2.57
N GLU A 185 -5.62 -1.00 2.54
CA GLU A 185 -5.97 -0.18 3.71
C GLU A 185 -7.43 0.23 3.56
N MET A 186 -8.22 0.16 4.64
CA MET A 186 -9.65 0.45 4.59
C MET A 186 -10.03 1.52 5.62
N ASP A 187 -10.84 2.48 5.18
CA ASP A 187 -11.42 3.53 6.02
C ASP A 187 -10.39 4.27 6.91
N PHE A 188 -9.17 4.45 6.40
CA PHE A 188 -8.10 5.19 7.07
C PHE A 188 -8.44 6.68 7.08
N ASP A 189 -8.41 7.31 8.25
CA ASP A 189 -8.61 8.74 8.35
C ASP A 189 -7.28 9.46 8.14
N LEU A 190 -7.20 10.29 7.09
CA LEU A 190 -6.00 11.08 6.77
C LEU A 190 -5.59 12.06 7.88
N ARG A 191 -6.43 12.26 8.90
CA ARG A 191 -6.07 13.04 10.09
C ARG A 191 -5.38 12.24 11.19
N ASN A 192 -5.36 10.92 11.09
CA ASN A 192 -4.68 10.03 12.04
C ASN A 192 -3.19 9.89 11.70
N VAL A 193 -2.52 10.98 11.33
CA VAL A 193 -1.07 10.99 11.11
C VAL A 193 -0.38 11.32 12.44
N PRO A 194 0.64 10.56 12.87
CA PRO A 194 1.38 10.86 14.09
C PRO A 194 1.93 12.30 14.07
N ASP A 195 1.70 13.04 15.15
CA ASP A 195 2.25 14.39 15.29
C ASP A 195 3.79 14.32 15.31
N THR A 196 4.42 14.86 14.27
CA THR A 196 5.89 14.88 14.14
C THR A 196 6.55 15.96 15.01
N GLY A 197 5.81 16.60 15.93
CA GLY A 197 6.34 17.43 17.00
C GLY A 197 6.84 18.80 16.54
N LYS A 198 6.50 19.24 15.31
CA LYS A 198 6.89 20.56 14.78
C LYS A 198 5.68 21.48 14.65
N THR A 199 5.48 22.31 15.67
CA THR A 199 4.63 23.53 15.72
C THR A 199 3.12 23.31 15.59
N GLY A 200 2.38 23.74 16.61
CA GLY A 200 0.92 23.99 16.68
C GLY A 200 0.04 23.21 15.70
N ARG A 201 -0.72 22.22 16.22
CA ARG A 201 -1.67 21.33 15.52
C ARG A 201 -2.33 21.99 14.30
N ARG A 202 -1.63 21.95 13.16
CA ARG A 202 -2.19 22.27 11.85
C ARG A 202 -2.93 21.02 11.38
N ASP A 203 -4.11 21.21 10.81
CA ASP A 203 -4.84 20.12 10.15
C ASP A 203 -3.89 19.44 9.15
N PRO A 204 -3.56 18.16 9.30
CA PRO A 204 -2.62 17.48 8.41
C PRO A 204 -3.19 17.37 6.98
N VAL A 205 -4.51 17.47 6.82
CA VAL A 205 -5.18 17.47 5.52
C VAL A 205 -5.31 18.90 5.03
N GLN A 206 -4.42 19.29 4.12
CA GLN A 206 -4.42 20.62 3.53
C GLN A 206 -5.58 20.79 2.54
N PRO A 207 -6.11 22.02 2.36
CA PRO A 207 -7.03 22.32 1.27
C PRO A 207 -6.40 22.02 -0.09
N CYS A 208 -7.21 21.62 -1.05
CA CYS A 208 -6.75 21.48 -2.42
C CYS A 208 -6.31 22.85 -2.94
N GLN A 209 -5.09 22.94 -3.46
CA GLN A 209 -4.68 24.13 -4.21
C GLN A 209 -5.54 24.22 -5.47
N ALA A 210 -5.90 25.44 -5.88
CA ALA A 210 -6.63 25.66 -7.12
C ALA A 210 -5.90 24.93 -8.25
N MET A 211 -6.56 23.92 -8.83
CA MET A 211 -6.03 23.13 -9.92
C MET A 211 -5.98 24.01 -11.17
N ASN A 212 -4.84 24.67 -11.42
CA ASN A 212 -4.55 25.34 -12.69
C ASN A 212 -4.10 24.32 -13.74
#